data_AF-A0A1G8GJ28-F1
#
_entry.id   AF-A0A1G8GJ28-F1
#
_cell.length_a   1.000
_cell.length_b   1.000
_cell.length_c   1.000
_cell.angle_alpha   90.00
_cell.angle_beta   90.00
_cell.angle_gamma   90.00
#
_symmetry.space_group_name_H-M   'P 1'
#
loop_
_entity.id
_entity.type
_entity.pdbx_description
1 polymer ?
#
loop_
_entity_poly.entity_id
_entity_poly.type
_entity_poly.pdbx_seq_one_letter_code
_entity_poly.pdbx_strand_id
1 'polypeptide(L)'
;MLGPLWHSVSFISNIMAVLLTPLDSAMTNRTSMPATMLPLEREVQAAVHGQRALAAYLATKVETQRIQIFDDENQAHQVELPTSALRLLVDILAELADGNAVKVVPIHAELTTQEAADMLNVSRPHLVKLLESDALPFHKTGKHRRVRFADLMRFKAERDQASEEAMEALARQAQDLGMGYE
;
A
#
# COMPACT_ATOMS: atom_id res chain seq x y z
N MET A 1 -40.80 -42.05 -8.78
CA MET A 1 -39.97 -41.78 -7.57
C MET A 1 -38.98 -40.71 -7.97
N LEU A 2 -39.31 -39.44 -7.68
CA LEU A 2 -38.70 -38.67 -6.57
C LEU A 2 -37.17 -38.83 -6.63
N GLY A 3 -36.40 -37.86 -7.10
CA GLY A 3 -36.39 -36.47 -6.67
C GLY A 3 -34.92 -36.06 -6.43
N PRO A 4 -34.63 -34.77 -6.17
CA PRO A 4 -33.76 -34.00 -7.06
C PRO A 4 -32.75 -33.10 -6.32
N LEU A 5 -32.10 -32.18 -7.07
CA LEU A 5 -31.49 -30.92 -6.59
C LEU A 5 -30.17 -31.08 -5.77
N TRP A 6 -29.23 -30.14 -5.63
CA TRP A 6 -29.27 -28.67 -5.56
C TRP A 6 -27.91 -28.05 -5.94
N HIS A 7 -27.97 -26.77 -6.33
CA HIS A 7 -26.90 -25.77 -6.33
C HIS A 7 -26.32 -25.49 -4.91
N SER A 8 -25.19 -24.77 -4.92
CA SER A 8 -24.88 -23.62 -4.02
C SER A 8 -23.87 -23.82 -2.87
N VAL A 9 -22.74 -23.10 -3.02
CA VAL A 9 -22.10 -22.21 -2.02
C VAL A 9 -21.61 -22.82 -0.70
N SER A 10 -20.28 -22.79 -0.49
CA SER A 10 -19.71 -22.00 0.61
C SER A 10 -18.19 -21.88 0.53
N PHE A 11 -17.78 -20.63 0.65
CA PHE A 11 -16.45 -20.11 0.89
C PHE A 11 -16.04 -20.44 2.34
N ILE A 12 -14.73 -20.44 2.59
CA ILE A 12 -14.05 -20.57 3.90
C ILE A 12 -13.92 -22.01 4.42
N SER A 13 -12.71 -22.58 4.33
CA SER A 13 -11.94 -23.05 5.49
C SER A 13 -10.63 -23.67 5.02
N ASN A 14 -9.49 -23.19 5.54
CA ASN A 14 -8.53 -24.10 6.16
C ASN A 14 -7.48 -23.32 6.98
N ILE A 15 -7.68 -23.29 8.29
CA ILE A 15 -6.62 -23.12 9.28
C ILE A 15 -6.57 -24.41 10.10
N MET A 16 -5.33 -24.84 10.40
CA MET A 16 -4.90 -25.92 11.30
C MET A 16 -4.89 -27.34 10.70
N ALA A 17 -3.68 -27.85 10.41
CA ALA A 17 -2.89 -28.59 11.39
C ALA A 17 -1.78 -29.40 10.70
N VAL A 18 -0.51 -29.09 10.96
CA VAL A 18 0.55 -30.10 11.07
C VAL A 18 1.49 -29.64 12.18
N LEU A 19 1.52 -30.40 13.26
CA LEU A 19 2.48 -30.29 14.35
C LEU A 19 3.59 -31.33 14.18
N LEU A 20 4.76 -30.96 14.69
CA LEU A 20 5.90 -31.78 15.15
C LEU A 20 6.94 -32.24 14.12
N THR A 21 8.07 -31.51 14.09
CA THR A 21 9.43 -32.02 14.39
C THR A 21 10.34 -30.84 14.75
N PRO A 22 11.29 -30.95 15.71
CA PRO A 22 12.15 -29.85 16.13
C PRO A 22 13.58 -29.91 15.52
N LEU A 23 14.26 -28.76 15.59
CA LEU A 23 15.65 -28.45 15.24
C LEU A 23 16.00 -28.35 13.74
N ASP A 24 16.04 -27.12 13.23
CA ASP A 24 17.33 -26.56 12.82
C ASP A 24 17.37 -25.05 13.04
N SER A 25 18.43 -24.60 13.70
CA SER A 25 18.67 -23.20 14.08
C SER A 25 19.24 -22.45 12.88
N ALA A 26 18.39 -21.68 12.20
CA ALA A 26 18.85 -20.60 11.33
C ALA A 26 17.85 -19.44 11.39
N MET A 27 18.31 -18.31 11.93
CA MET A 27 17.64 -17.01 12.00
C MET A 27 16.97 -16.64 10.67
N THR A 28 15.69 -16.95 10.54
CA THR A 28 14.81 -16.27 9.59
C THR A 28 14.04 -15.24 10.39
N ASN A 29 14.53 -14.00 10.37
CA ASN A 29 13.76 -12.85 10.83
C ASN A 29 12.59 -12.66 9.87
N ARG A 30 11.53 -13.45 10.04
CA ARG A 30 10.24 -13.18 9.40
C ARG A 30 9.68 -11.96 10.13
N THR A 31 10.00 -10.78 9.62
CA THR A 31 9.23 -9.58 9.91
C THR A 31 7.79 -9.89 9.49
N SER A 32 6.95 -10.29 10.43
CA SER A 32 5.53 -10.48 10.19
C SER A 32 4.97 -9.09 9.92
N MET A 33 4.79 -8.75 8.65
CA MET A 33 4.04 -7.56 8.28
C MET A 33 2.63 -7.71 8.88
N PRO A 34 2.14 -6.75 9.67
CA PRO A 34 0.78 -6.83 10.21
C PRO A 34 -0.19 -6.90 9.03
N ALA A 35 -1.19 -7.77 9.15
CA ALA A 35 -2.29 -7.84 8.19
C ALA A 35 -2.90 -6.44 8.04
N THR A 36 -3.09 -5.99 6.80
CA THR A 36 -3.76 -4.73 6.46
C THR A 36 -5.19 -4.78 7.01
N MET A 37 -5.38 -4.28 8.23
CA MET A 37 -6.66 -4.17 8.91
C MET A 37 -7.12 -2.71 8.85
N LEU A 38 -8.41 -2.51 8.59
CA LEU A 38 -9.02 -1.19 8.70
C LEU A 38 -8.95 -0.71 10.15
N PRO A 39 -8.64 0.58 10.38
CA PRO A 39 -8.50 1.11 11.74
C PRO A 39 -9.82 1.07 12.51
N LEU A 40 -9.72 0.83 13.82
CA LEU A 40 -10.86 0.96 14.73
C LEU A 40 -11.19 2.44 14.97
N GLU A 41 -12.43 2.77 15.33
CA GLU A 41 -12.87 4.16 15.54
C GLU A 41 -11.97 4.93 16.54
N ARG A 42 -11.53 4.27 17.62
CA ARG A 42 -10.58 4.85 18.58
C ARG A 42 -9.21 5.18 17.98
N GLU A 43 -8.76 4.39 17.00
CA GLU A 43 -7.49 4.58 16.30
C GLU A 43 -7.60 5.73 15.31
N VAL A 44 -8.74 5.87 14.62
CA VAL A 44 -9.05 7.02 13.77
C VAL A 44 -8.98 8.33 14.57
N GLN A 45 -9.63 8.39 15.73
CA GLN A 45 -9.60 9.58 16.59
C GLN A 45 -8.20 9.88 17.13
N ALA A 46 -7.48 8.86 17.57
CA ALA A 46 -6.08 9.01 17.99
C ALA A 46 -5.18 9.49 16.84
N ALA A 47 -5.43 9.03 15.61
CA ALA A 47 -4.69 9.42 14.43
C ALA A 47 -4.90 10.91 14.09
N VAL A 48 -6.14 11.42 14.15
CA VAL A 48 -6.44 12.86 13.96
C VAL A 48 -5.64 13.72 14.95
N HIS A 49 -5.64 13.35 16.23
CA HIS A 49 -4.92 14.11 17.27
C HIS A 49 -3.40 14.00 17.08
N GLY A 50 -2.88 12.79 16.84
CA GLY A 50 -1.46 12.52 16.64
C GLY A 50 -0.90 13.24 15.42
N GLN A 51 -1.62 13.22 14.29
CA GLN A 51 -1.26 13.90 13.05
C GLN A 51 -1.06 15.40 13.29
N ARG A 52 -2.05 16.07 13.90
CA ARG A 52 -1.99 17.51 14.18
C ARG A 52 -0.85 17.87 15.12
N ALA A 53 -0.67 17.08 16.19
CA ALA A 53 0.40 17.31 17.15
C ALA A 53 1.78 17.17 16.50
N LEU A 54 2.03 16.07 15.78
CA LEU A 54 3.32 15.82 15.13
C LEU A 54 3.60 16.85 14.02
N ALA A 55 2.61 17.17 13.18
CA ALA A 55 2.78 18.14 12.09
C ALA A 55 3.23 19.53 12.60
N ALA A 56 2.73 19.97 13.75
CA ALA A 56 3.10 21.25 14.36
C ALA A 56 4.59 21.33 14.75
N TYR A 57 5.19 20.22 15.20
CA TYR A 57 6.59 20.18 15.65
C TYR A 57 7.61 19.82 14.55
N LEU A 58 7.13 19.25 13.43
CA LEU A 58 7.98 18.82 12.29
C LEU A 58 8.22 19.91 11.22
N ALA A 59 7.73 21.13 11.45
CA ALA A 59 8.03 22.31 10.63
C ALA A 59 9.51 22.76 10.73
N THR A 60 10.27 22.17 11.64
CA THR A 60 11.68 22.48 11.91
C THR A 60 12.64 21.80 10.92
N LYS A 61 13.83 22.39 10.71
CA LYS A 61 14.85 21.92 9.72
C LYS A 61 15.87 20.90 10.28
N VAL A 62 15.62 20.32 11.46
CA VAL A 62 16.54 19.35 12.06
C VAL A 62 16.45 17.98 11.39
N GLU A 63 17.56 17.24 11.34
CA GLU A 63 17.63 15.92 10.70
C GLU A 63 17.00 14.81 11.55
N THR A 64 17.13 14.89 12.87
CA THR A 64 16.55 13.97 13.85
C THR A 64 15.71 14.72 14.88
N GLN A 65 14.77 13.99 15.49
CA GLN A 65 13.93 14.47 16.58
C GLN A 65 13.88 13.43 17.68
N ARG A 66 13.73 13.89 18.93
CA ARG A 66 13.55 13.01 20.08
C ARG A 66 12.09 12.96 20.49
N ILE A 67 11.56 11.76 20.65
CA ILE A 67 10.20 11.50 21.14
C ILE A 67 10.26 10.69 22.44
N GLN A 68 9.18 10.70 23.21
CA GLN A 68 9.00 9.83 24.36
C GLN A 68 7.91 8.81 24.08
N ILE A 69 8.18 7.55 24.44
CA ILE A 69 7.22 6.45 24.40
C ILE A 69 7.09 5.93 25.82
N PHE A 70 5.87 5.62 26.25
CA PHE A 70 5.61 5.05 27.56
C PHE A 70 5.43 3.54 27.44
N ASP A 71 6.05 2.77 28.34
CA ASP A 71 5.83 1.32 28.45
C ASP A 71 4.55 0.99 29.26
N ASP A 72 4.33 -0.30 29.52
CA ASP A 72 3.19 -0.80 30.29
C ASP A 72 3.25 -0.43 31.77
N GLU A 73 4.43 -0.13 32.30
CA GLU A 73 4.65 0.42 33.64
C GLU A 73 4.55 1.96 33.69
N ASN A 74 4.19 2.59 32.57
CA ASN A 74 4.10 4.04 32.39
C ASN A 74 5.45 4.78 32.62
N GLN A 75 6.57 4.09 32.37
CA GLN A 75 7.90 4.70 32.35
C GLN A 75 8.20 5.30 30.98
N ALA A 76 8.77 6.51 30.97
CA ALA A 76 9.08 7.23 29.74
C ALA A 76 10.44 6.82 29.16
N HIS A 77 10.43 6.34 27.92
CA HIS A 77 11.62 5.98 27.15
C HIS A 77 11.83 6.99 26.01
N GLN A 78 13.04 7.56 25.95
CA GLN A 78 13.39 8.49 24.89
C GLN A 78 13.93 7.75 23.66
N VAL A 79 13.41 8.10 22.49
CA VAL A 79 13.83 7.55 21.20
C VAL A 79 14.20 8.69 20.25
N GLU A 80 15.33 8.56 19.57
CA GLU A 80 15.75 9.48 18.51
C GLU A 80 15.41 8.90 17.14
N LEU A 81 14.68 9.66 16.33
CA LEU A 81 14.17 9.24 15.02
C LEU A 81 14.52 10.27 13.93
N PRO A 82 14.78 9.85 12.69
CA PRO A 82 14.90 10.76 11.56
C PRO A 82 13.60 11.57 11.37
N THR A 83 13.74 12.86 11.11
CA THR A 83 12.61 13.75 10.80
C THR A 83 11.82 13.25 9.58
N SER A 84 12.49 12.63 8.61
CA SER A 84 11.85 12.00 7.45
C SER A 84 10.91 10.85 7.83
N ALA A 85 11.28 10.01 8.81
CA ALA A 85 10.45 8.92 9.28
C ALA A 85 9.21 9.45 10.04
N LEU A 86 9.37 10.53 10.81
CA LEU A 86 8.26 11.18 11.49
C LEU A 86 7.29 11.86 10.50
N ARG A 87 7.79 12.42 9.39
CA ARG A 87 6.94 12.93 8.31
C ARG A 87 6.12 11.81 7.66
N LEU A 88 6.77 10.68 7.36
CA LEU A 88 6.06 9.50 6.87
C LEU A 88 4.98 9.04 7.86
N LEU A 89 5.25 9.09 9.17
CA LEU A 89 4.25 8.80 10.19
C LEU A 89 3.07 9.78 10.15
N VAL A 90 3.30 11.07 9.91
CA VAL A 90 2.21 12.06 9.71
C VAL A 90 1.33 11.67 8.53
N ASP A 91 1.92 11.25 7.41
CA ASP A 91 1.17 10.80 6.23
C ASP A 91 0.36 9.53 6.54
N ILE A 92 0.96 8.57 7.24
CA ILE A 92 0.26 7.35 7.71
C ILE A 92 -0.92 7.71 8.62
N LEU A 93 -0.74 8.65 9.56
CA LEU A 93 -1.81 9.07 10.47
C LEU A 93 -2.92 9.82 9.73
N ALA A 94 -2.62 10.53 8.64
CA ALA A 94 -3.64 11.17 7.80
C ALA A 94 -4.54 10.11 7.15
N GLU A 95 -3.96 9.07 6.55
CA GLU A 95 -4.72 7.97 5.96
C GLU A 95 -5.57 7.22 7.01
N LEU A 96 -5.00 6.96 8.19
CA LEU A 96 -5.75 6.32 9.28
C LEU A 96 -6.89 7.22 9.78
N ALA A 97 -6.70 8.54 9.83
CA ALA A 97 -7.73 9.51 10.20
C ALA A 97 -8.89 9.55 9.18
N ASP A 98 -8.62 9.24 7.92
CA ASP A 98 -9.64 9.09 6.87
C ASP A 98 -10.30 7.70 6.87
N GLY A 99 -9.87 6.80 7.77
CA GLY A 99 -10.39 5.43 7.89
C GLY A 99 -9.76 4.45 6.91
N ASN A 100 -8.67 4.84 6.23
CA ASN A 100 -7.96 3.99 5.29
C ASN A 100 -7.00 3.04 6.02
N ALA A 101 -6.84 1.83 5.49
CA ALA A 101 -5.76 0.94 5.92
C ALA A 101 -4.46 1.29 5.21
N VAL A 102 -3.34 1.29 5.94
CA VAL A 102 -2.03 1.69 5.39
C VAL A 102 -1.08 0.50 5.32
N LYS A 103 -0.34 0.38 4.21
CA LYS A 103 0.73 -0.61 4.04
C LYS A 103 2.02 0.10 3.61
N VAL A 104 3.07 -0.03 4.41
CA VAL A 104 4.41 0.44 4.04
C VAL A 104 5.08 -0.62 3.17
N VAL A 105 5.43 -0.26 1.94
CA VAL A 105 6.11 -1.15 0.99
C VAL A 105 7.53 -0.61 0.76
N PRO A 106 8.59 -1.40 1.04
CA PRO A 106 9.96 -0.99 0.75
C PRO A 106 10.16 -0.70 -0.75
N ILE A 107 10.94 0.33 -1.10
CA ILE A 107 11.21 0.69 -2.50
C ILE A 107 11.93 -0.41 -3.30
N HIS A 108 12.71 -1.25 -2.61
CA HIS A 108 13.40 -2.40 -3.21
C HIS A 108 12.56 -3.68 -3.18
N ALA A 109 11.29 -3.59 -2.75
CA ALA A 109 10.40 -4.73 -2.79
C ALA A 109 10.15 -5.16 -4.24
N GLU A 110 10.25 -6.46 -4.46
CA GLU A 110 9.76 -7.09 -5.67
C GLU A 110 8.29 -7.44 -5.49
N LEU A 111 7.48 -6.96 -6.41
CA LEU A 111 6.04 -7.14 -6.42
C LEU A 111 5.68 -8.36 -7.24
N THR A 112 4.69 -9.10 -6.76
CA THR A 112 3.98 -10.07 -7.59
C THR A 112 3.16 -9.35 -8.66
N THR A 113 2.79 -10.08 -9.72
CA THR A 113 1.89 -9.53 -10.75
C THR A 113 0.49 -9.21 -10.23
N GLN A 114 0.09 -9.76 -9.09
CA GLN A 114 -1.18 -9.38 -8.47
C GLN A 114 -1.02 -8.04 -7.76
N GLU A 115 -0.03 -7.90 -6.87
CA GLU A 115 0.21 -6.64 -6.14
C GLU A 115 0.45 -5.46 -7.08
N ALA A 116 1.21 -5.66 -8.16
CA ALA A 116 1.44 -4.62 -9.16
C ALA A 116 0.16 -4.24 -9.93
N ALA A 117 -0.75 -5.20 -10.18
CA ALA A 117 -2.01 -4.93 -10.87
C ALA A 117 -2.97 -4.15 -9.95
N ASP A 118 -3.03 -4.55 -8.68
CA ASP A 118 -3.84 -3.88 -7.66
C ASP A 118 -3.40 -2.41 -7.50
N MET A 119 -2.09 -2.13 -7.48
CA MET A 119 -1.55 -0.77 -7.38
C MET A 119 -1.78 0.10 -8.62
N LEU A 120 -1.83 -0.49 -9.81
CA LEU A 120 -2.20 0.24 -11.03
C LEU A 120 -3.73 0.34 -11.23
N ASN A 121 -4.51 -0.28 -10.35
CA ASN A 121 -5.96 -0.42 -10.46
C ASN A 121 -6.40 -1.02 -11.81
N VAL A 122 -5.69 -2.07 -12.25
CA VAL A 122 -5.96 -2.81 -13.50
C VAL A 122 -6.12 -4.29 -13.24
N SER A 123 -6.69 -5.02 -14.21
CA SER A 123 -6.74 -6.48 -14.10
C SER A 123 -5.33 -7.10 -14.23
N ARG A 124 -5.07 -8.19 -13.49
CA ARG A 124 -3.80 -8.94 -13.61
C ARG A 124 -3.50 -9.40 -15.05
N PRO A 125 -4.47 -9.89 -15.86
CA PRO A 125 -4.22 -10.19 -17.26
C PRO A 125 -3.76 -8.97 -18.07
N HIS A 126 -4.28 -7.78 -17.78
CA HIS A 126 -3.82 -6.55 -18.43
C HIS A 126 -2.39 -6.20 -18.04
N LEU A 127 -2.04 -6.27 -16.75
CA LEU A 127 -0.65 -6.07 -16.33
C LEU A 127 0.29 -7.06 -17.03
N VAL A 128 -0.08 -8.34 -17.11
CA VAL A 128 0.76 -9.34 -17.80
C VAL A 128 1.00 -8.98 -19.27
N LYS A 129 0.00 -8.44 -19.96
CA LYS A 129 0.18 -7.94 -21.33
C LYS A 129 1.19 -6.78 -21.40
N LEU A 130 1.12 -5.83 -20.48
CA LEU A 130 2.09 -4.72 -20.40
C LEU A 130 3.52 -5.21 -20.18
N LEU A 131 3.69 -6.24 -19.34
CA LEU A 131 4.98 -6.87 -19.11
C LEU A 131 5.49 -7.60 -20.36
N GLU A 132 4.62 -8.38 -21.01
CA GLU A 132 4.99 -9.15 -22.20
C GLU A 132 5.23 -8.29 -23.44
N SER A 133 4.73 -7.05 -23.46
CA SER A 133 4.99 -6.05 -24.50
C SER A 133 6.18 -5.13 -24.18
N ASP A 134 6.98 -5.45 -23.15
CA ASP A 134 8.11 -4.64 -22.66
C ASP A 134 7.76 -3.19 -22.29
N ALA A 135 6.48 -2.89 -22.05
CA ALA A 135 6.04 -1.55 -21.63
C ALA A 135 6.42 -1.24 -20.18
N LEU A 136 6.61 -2.29 -19.36
CA LEU A 136 7.03 -2.18 -17.97
C LEU A 136 8.08 -3.26 -17.68
N PRO A 137 9.27 -2.89 -17.13
CA PRO A 137 10.32 -3.85 -16.82
C PRO A 137 9.86 -4.91 -15.80
N PHE A 138 10.28 -6.15 -16.03
CA PHE A 138 10.11 -7.25 -15.09
C PHE A 138 11.25 -8.26 -15.22
N HIS A 139 11.41 -9.10 -14.21
CA HIS A 139 12.25 -10.29 -14.29
C HIS A 139 11.47 -11.51 -13.81
N LYS A 140 12.07 -12.69 -14.00
CA LYS A 140 11.49 -13.96 -13.54
C LYS A 140 12.27 -14.47 -12.33
N THR A 141 11.54 -14.79 -11.27
CA THR A 141 12.04 -15.57 -10.12
C THR A 141 11.41 -16.95 -10.21
N GLY A 142 12.16 -17.91 -10.74
CA GLY A 142 11.62 -19.20 -11.17
C GLY A 142 10.61 -19.04 -12.32
N LYS A 143 9.39 -19.55 -12.13
CA LYS A 143 8.29 -19.43 -13.12
C LYS A 143 7.50 -18.12 -12.99
N HIS A 144 7.71 -17.35 -11.93
CA HIS A 144 6.88 -16.18 -11.63
C HIS A 144 7.55 -14.89 -12.06
N ARG A 145 6.76 -13.95 -12.59
CA ARG A 145 7.20 -12.59 -12.88
C ARG A 145 7.26 -11.76 -11.60
N ARG A 146 8.23 -10.86 -11.55
CA ARG A 146 8.46 -9.89 -10.48
C ARG A 146 8.69 -8.52 -11.08
N VAL A 147 8.08 -7.52 -10.47
CA VAL A 147 8.19 -6.11 -10.89
C VAL A 147 8.80 -5.33 -9.74
N ARG A 148 9.81 -4.51 -9.99
CA ARG A 148 10.35 -3.64 -8.95
C ARG A 148 9.34 -2.52 -8.66
N PHE A 149 9.09 -2.25 -7.39
CA PHE A 149 8.17 -1.17 -7.00
C PHE A 149 8.50 0.18 -7.65
N ALA A 150 9.80 0.55 -7.66
CA ALA A 150 10.24 1.79 -8.29
C ALA A 150 9.91 1.89 -9.79
N ASP A 151 10.04 0.79 -10.54
CA ASP A 151 9.72 0.77 -11.97
C ASP A 151 8.20 0.88 -12.20
N LEU A 152 7.40 0.23 -11.36
CA LEU A 152 5.94 0.32 -11.40
C LEU A 152 5.46 1.76 -11.13
N MET A 153 5.99 2.41 -10.10
CA MET A 153 5.60 3.78 -9.75
C MET A 153 6.01 4.79 -10.81
N ARG A 154 7.18 4.61 -11.45
CA ARG A 154 7.61 5.44 -12.58
C ARG A 154 6.63 5.31 -13.76
N PHE A 155 6.29 4.07 -14.13
CA PHE A 155 5.30 3.82 -15.19
C PHE A 155 3.93 4.43 -14.87
N LYS A 156 3.47 4.31 -13.61
CA LYS A 156 2.21 4.93 -13.18
C LYS A 156 2.23 6.45 -13.36
N ALA A 157 3.31 7.11 -12.92
CA ALA A 157 3.44 8.56 -13.03
C ALA A 157 3.45 9.03 -14.51
N GLU A 158 4.21 8.35 -15.37
CA GLU A 158 4.23 8.65 -16.82
C GLU A 158 2.85 8.49 -17.46
N ARG A 159 2.12 7.43 -17.09
CA ARG A 159 0.78 7.17 -17.60
C ARG A 159 -0.25 8.21 -17.12
N ASP A 160 -0.20 8.57 -15.84
CA ASP A 160 -1.13 9.54 -15.26
C ASP A 160 -0.90 10.94 -15.87
N GLN A 161 0.36 11.34 -16.06
CA GLN A 161 0.73 12.58 -16.78
C GLN A 161 0.19 12.59 -18.22
N ALA A 162 0.38 11.50 -18.98
CA ALA A 162 -0.14 11.41 -20.35
C ALA A 162 -1.68 11.48 -20.39
N SER A 163 -2.36 10.94 -19.37
CA SER A 163 -3.81 11.03 -19.24
C SER A 163 -4.29 12.45 -18.99
N GLU A 164 -3.60 13.20 -18.12
CA GLU A 164 -3.90 14.61 -17.85
C GLU A 164 -3.73 15.46 -19.11
N GLU A 165 -2.61 15.29 -19.82
CA GLU A 165 -2.33 16.01 -21.08
C GLU A 165 -3.39 15.74 -22.16
N ALA A 166 -3.83 14.48 -22.30
CA ALA A 166 -4.88 14.11 -23.23
C ALA A 166 -6.23 14.73 -22.85
N MET A 167 -6.55 14.77 -21.54
CA MET A 167 -7.78 15.38 -21.05
C MET A 167 -7.80 16.90 -21.27
N GLU A 168 -6.67 17.59 -21.05
CA GLU A 168 -6.52 19.01 -21.36
C GLU A 168 -6.63 19.29 -22.87
N ALA A 169 -6.10 18.41 -23.71
CA ALA A 169 -6.24 18.54 -25.16
C ALA A 169 -7.70 18.41 -25.60
N LEU A 170 -8.44 17.44 -25.06
CA LEU A 170 -9.87 17.27 -25.31
C LEU A 170 -10.69 18.47 -24.81
N ALA A 171 -10.38 18.99 -23.62
CA ALA A 171 -11.05 20.15 -23.05
C ALA A 171 -10.86 21.42 -23.92
N ARG A 172 -9.62 21.66 -24.40
CA ARG A 172 -9.34 22.74 -25.35
C ARG A 172 -10.11 22.59 -26.65
N GLN A 173 -10.12 21.40 -27.24
CA GLN A 173 -10.89 21.12 -28.45
C GLN A 173 -12.39 21.36 -28.26
N ALA A 174 -12.96 20.97 -27.12
CA ALA A 174 -14.37 21.20 -26.82
C ALA A 174 -14.71 22.69 -26.67
N GLN A 175 -13.81 23.49 -26.08
CA GLN A 175 -13.93 24.95 -26.00
C GLN A 175 -13.85 25.60 -27.39
N ASP A 176 -12.88 25.20 -28.21
CA ASP A 176 -12.72 25.70 -29.58
C ASP A 176 -13.93 25.40 -30.47
N LEU A 177 -14.59 24.26 -30.23
CA LEU A 177 -15.80 23.84 -30.94
C LEU A 177 -17.09 24.45 -30.36
N GLY A 178 -17.00 25.30 -29.34
CA GLY A 178 -18.16 25.97 -28.73
C GLY A 178 -19.12 25.01 -28.03
N MET A 179 -18.66 23.85 -27.56
CA MET A 179 -19.48 22.81 -26.92
C MET A 179 -19.74 23.08 -25.42
N GLY A 180 -19.69 24.35 -24.99
CA GLY A 180 -20.05 24.74 -23.63
C GLY A 180 -21.55 24.61 -23.41
N TYR A 181 -21.97 24.01 -22.30
CA TYR A 181 -23.36 24.07 -21.85
C TYR A 181 -23.67 25.51 -21.40
N GLU A 182 -24.57 26.20 -22.10
CA GLU A 182 -25.18 27.47 -21.65
C GLU A 182 -26.10 27.27 -20.43
#